data_AF-A0A971TXJ2-F1
#
_entry.id   AF-A0A971TXJ2-F1
#
_cell.length_a   1.000
_cell.length_b   1.000
_cell.length_c   1.000
_cell.angle_alpha   90.00
_cell.angle_beta   90.00
_cell.angle_gamma   90.00
#
_symmetry.space_group_name_H-M   'P 1'
#
loop_
_entity.id
_entity.type
_entity.pdbx_description
1 polymer ?
#
loop_
_entity_poly.entity_id
_entity_poly.type
_entity_poly.pdbx_seq_one_letter_code
_entity_poly.pdbx_strand_id
1 'polypeptide(L)'
;MKKSLLLASLLIFGLVVSSVAAPVNYVDVAQNHWAYNAVINLTNLGILNGVQGADGKLYFNGNDPLTRYQTAVMLQRTIDYVELNFAKQGTIPQSSVSDAGLRSRLEALELSLTDASGKLIDTLDLQLRLTALENRVNSVGVGTTGTTVTQSTIDSLRNQIMKFVEDLSLTTKKIDTLALDVQNMQNSMANLSVMDAKVNDAVRRVDTLSSSLSAIQMSFSTHDRAISNLETSVQTISTEVNEFDAKISTLTNRASTNAMEIASIKDTINTMSGNTSSIRDLQNAINSLETQIANIKLPADATKKLDDLSARVNTIASEYVKVGDTQNFVTKTDLKANLNLYAGIDELAKVKEDSASLANSLAALRGDFNSETGIIKSDIGNLQRSLNAVNEIVAVHENDLSSLKNSLSLVTSLRTDLTALNSKFNALTDQQAMNLSATQANIADLEKRMNEAHNLLKVSIDASLSKIALSMDTVNTQLGKNENDIKTLKTRTDTLESRLNATVTNLDRYLKTSDLETQPVITNLSDRVAEINKTTVDAASKSDVETLQKKLQPWLIFSVISGLAGLGVAIYVLIAGPIS
;
A
#
# COMPACT_ATOMS: atom_id res chain seq x y z
N MET A 1 -17.15 -21.70 -21.26
CA MET A 1 -15.72 -21.39 -21.04
C MET A 1 -15.50 -20.85 -19.61
N LYS A 2 -15.51 -21.71 -18.57
CA LYS A 2 -15.31 -21.28 -17.16
C LYS A 2 -14.11 -21.94 -16.44
N LYS A 3 -13.31 -22.74 -17.15
CA LYS A 3 -12.17 -23.50 -16.58
C LYS A 3 -10.81 -22.81 -16.72
N SER A 4 -10.74 -21.60 -17.27
CA SER A 4 -9.47 -20.98 -17.71
C SER A 4 -8.93 -19.83 -16.85
N LEU A 5 -9.75 -19.18 -16.00
CA LEU A 5 -9.29 -18.03 -15.18
C LEU A 5 -9.03 -18.38 -13.71
N LEU A 6 -9.69 -19.41 -13.15
CA LEU A 6 -9.40 -19.89 -11.78
C LEU A 6 -7.98 -20.48 -11.64
N LEU A 7 -7.35 -20.90 -12.73
CA LEU A 7 -5.94 -21.36 -12.75
C LEU A 7 -4.92 -20.22 -12.71
N ALA A 8 -5.30 -18.98 -13.06
CA ALA A 8 -4.37 -17.85 -13.11
C ALA A 8 -4.23 -17.12 -11.77
N SER A 9 -5.28 -17.09 -10.95
CA SER A 9 -5.29 -16.37 -9.67
C SER A 9 -4.70 -17.18 -8.50
N LEU A 10 -4.78 -18.51 -8.55
CA LEU A 10 -4.12 -19.38 -7.56
C LEU A 10 -2.58 -19.43 -7.73
N LEU A 11 -2.04 -18.84 -8.79
CA LEU A 11 -0.61 -18.91 -9.14
C LEU A 11 0.25 -17.79 -8.51
N ILE A 12 -0.37 -16.75 -7.94
CA ILE A 12 0.34 -15.52 -7.51
C ILE A 12 0.41 -15.40 -5.97
N PHE A 13 -0.31 -16.23 -5.22
CA PHE A 13 -0.36 -16.16 -3.74
C PHE A 13 -0.03 -17.47 -3.04
N GLY A 14 0.90 -18.25 -3.59
CA GLY A 14 1.15 -19.64 -3.17
C GLY A 14 2.60 -20.11 -3.20
N LEU A 15 3.58 -19.29 -2.78
CA LEU A 15 4.96 -19.79 -2.61
C LEU A 15 5.85 -19.01 -1.62
N VAL A 16 5.31 -18.68 -0.44
CA VAL A 16 6.14 -18.78 0.79
C VAL A 16 6.17 -20.26 1.18
N VAL A 17 6.78 -21.08 0.33
CA VAL A 17 7.20 -22.41 0.76
C VAL A 17 8.38 -22.19 1.67
N SER A 18 8.19 -22.48 2.95
CA SER A 18 9.28 -22.84 3.85
C SER A 18 9.92 -24.09 3.26
N SER A 19 10.85 -23.90 2.32
CA SER A 19 11.51 -25.02 1.65
C SER A 19 12.39 -25.68 2.68
N VAL A 20 11.95 -26.86 3.12
CA VAL A 20 12.86 -27.89 3.59
C VAL A 20 13.91 -28.02 2.49
N ALA A 21 15.13 -27.56 2.78
CA ALA A 21 16.10 -27.25 1.74
C ALA A 21 16.49 -28.53 0.98
N ALA A 22 15.89 -28.74 -0.18
CA ALA A 22 16.36 -29.72 -1.13
C ALA A 22 17.77 -29.28 -1.57
N PRO A 23 18.78 -30.17 -1.57
CA PRO A 23 20.13 -29.80 -1.96
C PRO A 23 20.11 -29.25 -3.38
N VAL A 24 20.64 -28.05 -3.57
CA VAL A 24 20.71 -27.44 -4.90
C VAL A 24 21.53 -28.33 -5.81
N ASN A 25 20.98 -28.71 -6.95
CA ASN A 25 21.62 -29.61 -7.90
C ASN A 25 21.55 -29.02 -9.30
N TYR A 26 22.72 -28.79 -9.90
CA TYR A 26 22.87 -28.26 -11.24
C TYR A 26 23.01 -29.41 -12.24
N VAL A 27 22.30 -29.32 -13.37
CA VAL A 27 22.30 -30.38 -14.40
C VAL A 27 23.68 -30.56 -15.06
N ASP A 28 24.42 -29.47 -15.17
CA ASP A 28 25.72 -29.36 -15.84
C ASP A 28 26.93 -29.47 -14.89
N VAL A 29 26.71 -29.65 -13.58
CA VAL A 29 27.81 -29.80 -12.59
C VAL A 29 27.73 -31.19 -11.96
N ALA A 30 28.42 -32.15 -12.56
CA ALA A 30 28.50 -33.52 -12.06
C ALA A 30 29.15 -33.58 -10.66
N GLN A 31 28.75 -34.55 -9.83
CA GLN A 31 29.26 -34.71 -8.45
C GLN A 31 30.78 -34.94 -8.36
N ASN A 32 31.40 -35.47 -9.42
CA ASN A 32 32.84 -35.67 -9.55
C ASN A 32 33.57 -34.49 -10.22
N HIS A 33 32.88 -33.40 -10.55
CA HIS A 33 33.48 -32.21 -11.12
C HIS A 33 34.33 -31.48 -10.05
N TRP A 34 35.55 -31.06 -10.41
CA TRP A 34 36.51 -30.44 -9.47
C TRP A 34 35.94 -29.24 -8.71
N ALA A 35 35.05 -28.47 -9.35
CA ALA A 35 34.41 -27.29 -8.76
C ALA A 35 33.09 -27.61 -8.03
N TYR A 36 32.58 -28.85 -8.03
CA TYR A 36 31.24 -29.19 -7.52
C TYR A 36 31.01 -28.66 -6.09
N ASN A 37 31.91 -29.00 -5.16
CA ASN A 37 31.80 -28.56 -3.76
C ASN A 37 31.84 -27.03 -3.62
N ALA A 38 32.67 -26.33 -4.42
CA ALA A 38 32.75 -24.87 -4.37
C ALA A 38 31.47 -24.21 -4.90
N VAL A 39 30.93 -24.71 -6.01
CA VAL A 39 29.66 -24.26 -6.61
C VAL A 39 28.51 -24.47 -5.63
N ILE A 40 28.31 -25.69 -5.12
CA ILE A 40 27.22 -25.98 -4.19
C ILE A 40 27.33 -25.17 -2.90
N ASN A 41 28.53 -25.03 -2.33
CA ASN A 41 28.73 -24.20 -1.13
C ASN A 41 28.39 -22.73 -1.39
N LEU A 42 28.95 -22.11 -2.44
CA LEU A 42 28.70 -20.69 -2.73
C LEU A 42 27.23 -20.41 -3.09
N THR A 43 26.53 -21.36 -3.69
CA THR A 43 25.08 -21.25 -3.91
C THR A 43 24.28 -21.40 -2.62
N ASN A 44 24.64 -22.33 -1.74
CA ASN A 44 23.98 -22.46 -0.42
C ASN A 44 24.21 -21.22 0.47
N LEU A 45 25.32 -20.50 0.29
CA LEU A 45 25.58 -19.21 0.93
C LEU A 45 24.86 -18.03 0.25
N GLY A 46 24.16 -18.24 -0.87
CA GLY A 46 23.49 -17.20 -1.67
C GLY A 46 24.44 -16.31 -2.47
N ILE A 47 25.75 -16.59 -2.46
CA ILE A 47 26.78 -15.81 -3.16
C ILE A 47 26.67 -16.01 -4.67
N LEU A 48 26.55 -17.27 -5.11
CA LEU A 48 26.30 -17.65 -6.51
C LEU A 48 24.85 -18.10 -6.70
N ASN A 49 24.34 -17.96 -7.93
CA ASN A 49 23.06 -18.48 -8.39
C ASN A 49 23.27 -19.08 -9.79
N GLY A 50 22.45 -20.06 -10.16
CA GLY A 50 22.38 -20.52 -11.56
C GLY A 50 21.23 -19.92 -12.34
N VAL A 51 21.11 -20.33 -13.59
CA VAL A 51 20.07 -19.92 -14.52
C VAL A 51 19.08 -21.08 -14.70
N GLN A 52 17.77 -20.78 -14.69
CA GLN A 52 16.76 -21.78 -15.04
C GLN A 52 16.65 -21.88 -16.56
N GLY A 53 16.87 -23.08 -17.10
CA GLY A 53 16.74 -23.38 -18.52
C GLY A 53 15.27 -23.42 -18.98
N ALA A 54 15.06 -23.38 -20.29
CA ALA A 54 13.73 -23.52 -20.90
C ALA A 54 13.07 -24.89 -20.64
N ASP A 55 13.83 -25.87 -20.17
CA ASP A 55 13.35 -27.18 -19.69
C ASP A 55 12.93 -27.19 -18.21
N GLY A 56 12.95 -26.02 -17.55
CA GLY A 56 12.63 -25.84 -16.13
C GLY A 56 13.72 -26.29 -15.17
N LYS A 57 14.85 -26.84 -15.64
CA LYS A 57 15.95 -27.30 -14.79
C LYS A 57 16.96 -26.18 -14.51
N LEU A 58 17.80 -26.37 -13.50
CA LEU A 58 18.78 -25.39 -13.07
C LEU A 58 20.18 -25.71 -13.62
N TYR A 59 20.82 -24.73 -14.24
CA TYR A 59 22.17 -24.83 -14.82
C TYR A 59 23.10 -23.79 -14.18
N PHE A 60 24.38 -24.14 -14.03
CA PHE A 60 25.41 -23.25 -13.50
C PHE A 60 26.13 -22.46 -14.62
N ASN A 61 26.19 -23.03 -15.82
CA ASN A 61 26.88 -22.50 -17.00
C ASN A 61 28.38 -22.23 -16.76
N GLY A 62 29.09 -23.21 -16.17
CA GLY A 62 30.49 -23.04 -15.75
C GLY A 62 31.54 -22.74 -16.84
N ASN A 63 31.16 -22.79 -18.13
CA ASN A 63 32.01 -22.42 -19.26
C ASN A 63 31.75 -21.00 -19.80
N ASP A 64 30.70 -20.31 -19.34
CA ASP A 64 30.35 -18.97 -19.82
C ASP A 64 31.30 -17.91 -19.20
N PRO A 65 31.73 -16.89 -19.96
CA PRO A 65 32.60 -15.84 -19.44
C PRO A 65 31.84 -14.93 -18.44
N LEU A 66 32.38 -14.81 -17.22
CA LEU A 66 31.81 -13.96 -16.19
C LEU A 66 31.93 -12.48 -16.56
N THR A 67 30.80 -11.76 -16.62
CA THR A 67 30.79 -10.31 -16.87
C THR A 67 31.26 -9.53 -15.65
N ARG A 68 31.83 -8.34 -15.85
CA ARG A 68 32.22 -7.42 -14.76
C ARG A 68 31.07 -7.12 -13.79
N TYR A 69 29.83 -7.05 -14.28
CA TYR A 69 28.65 -6.86 -13.45
C TYR A 69 28.35 -8.07 -12.55
N GLN A 70 28.41 -9.29 -13.08
CA GLN A 70 28.25 -10.50 -12.27
C GLN A 70 29.39 -10.63 -11.24
N THR A 71 30.62 -10.28 -11.61
CA THR A 71 31.76 -10.23 -10.66
C THR A 71 31.51 -9.25 -9.52
N ALA A 72 31.00 -8.04 -9.81
CA ALA A 72 30.70 -7.04 -8.79
C ALA A 72 29.60 -7.51 -7.82
N VAL A 73 28.52 -8.13 -8.34
CA VAL A 73 27.44 -8.68 -7.51
C VAL A 73 27.92 -9.85 -6.64
N MET A 74 28.76 -10.73 -7.18
CA MET A 74 29.38 -11.84 -6.42
C MET A 74 30.27 -11.31 -5.29
N LEU A 75 31.09 -10.28 -5.57
CA LEU A 75 31.95 -9.67 -4.57
C LEU A 75 31.14 -8.99 -3.46
N GLN A 76 30.10 -8.21 -3.81
CA GLN A 76 29.22 -7.57 -2.83
C GLN A 76 28.58 -8.61 -1.90
N ARG A 77 27.96 -9.66 -2.45
CA ARG A 77 27.36 -10.75 -1.65
C ARG A 77 28.35 -11.45 -0.73
N THR A 78 29.62 -11.54 -1.16
CA THR A 78 30.70 -12.10 -0.35
C THR A 78 31.04 -11.18 0.83
N ILE A 79 31.10 -9.86 0.59
CA ILE A 79 31.30 -8.84 1.64
C ILE A 79 30.11 -8.84 2.61
N ASP A 80 28.87 -8.83 2.10
CA ASP A 80 27.65 -8.86 2.93
C ASP A 80 27.61 -10.12 3.83
N TYR A 81 27.98 -11.28 3.28
CA TYR A 81 28.08 -12.53 4.05
C TYR A 81 29.18 -12.45 5.11
N VAL A 82 30.34 -11.89 4.78
CA VAL A 82 31.42 -11.65 5.74
C VAL A 82 30.93 -10.72 6.86
N GLU A 83 30.44 -9.52 6.56
CA GLU A 83 29.97 -8.56 7.56
C GLU A 83 28.85 -9.13 8.45
N LEU A 84 27.88 -9.85 7.88
CA LEU A 84 26.79 -10.48 8.63
C LEU A 84 27.28 -11.57 9.61
N ASN A 85 28.35 -12.30 9.27
CA ASN A 85 28.91 -13.34 10.14
C ASN A 85 29.93 -12.76 11.15
N PHE A 86 30.71 -11.76 10.77
CA PHE A 86 31.58 -11.02 11.71
C PHE A 86 30.76 -10.25 12.75
N ALA A 87 29.63 -9.64 12.37
CA ALA A 87 28.69 -9.01 13.31
C ALA A 87 28.03 -10.01 14.27
N LYS A 88 27.98 -11.30 13.91
CA LYS A 88 27.45 -12.39 14.76
C LYS A 88 28.52 -13.10 15.60
N GLN A 89 29.80 -12.97 15.27
CA GLN A 89 30.92 -13.59 15.99
C GLN A 89 31.87 -12.55 16.61
N GLY A 90 31.29 -11.61 17.35
CA GLY A 90 32.03 -10.73 18.24
C GLY A 90 32.55 -11.43 19.51
N THR A 91 33.40 -12.46 19.38
CA THR A 91 34.35 -12.88 20.44
C THR A 91 35.36 -13.90 19.90
N ILE A 92 36.66 -13.59 20.01
CA ILE A 92 37.74 -14.58 19.92
C ILE A 92 37.80 -15.31 21.27
N PRO A 93 37.67 -16.65 21.34
CA PRO A 93 37.84 -17.37 22.60
C PRO A 93 39.34 -17.53 22.91
N GLN A 94 39.93 -16.57 23.62
CA GLN A 94 41.30 -16.73 24.13
C GLN A 94 41.27 -17.58 25.41
N SER A 95 41.62 -18.86 25.27
CA SER A 95 41.88 -19.73 26.43
C SER A 95 43.20 -19.32 27.10
N SER A 96 43.13 -18.69 28.27
CA SER A 96 44.27 -18.59 29.19
C SER A 96 43.82 -19.00 30.60
N VAL A 97 44.31 -20.17 31.02
CA VAL A 97 44.15 -20.67 32.40
C VAL A 97 44.78 -19.68 33.39
N SER A 98 44.21 -19.62 34.59
CA SER A 98 44.53 -18.69 35.65
C SER A 98 46.01 -18.66 36.07
N ASP A 99 46.71 -17.56 35.76
CA ASP A 99 48.06 -17.27 36.29
C ASP A 99 48.07 -16.06 37.27
N ALA A 100 47.08 -15.15 37.16
CA ALA A 100 46.96 -14.00 38.06
C ALA A 100 46.80 -14.41 39.54
N GLY A 101 45.98 -15.43 39.82
CA GLY A 101 45.77 -15.94 41.18
C GLY A 101 46.97 -16.70 41.76
N LEU A 102 47.88 -17.20 40.92
CA LEU A 102 49.14 -17.81 41.35
C LEU A 102 50.19 -16.73 41.61
N ARG A 103 50.35 -15.76 40.71
CA ARG A 103 51.21 -14.59 40.93
C ARG A 103 50.86 -13.84 42.21
N SER A 104 49.60 -13.45 42.43
CA SER A 104 49.21 -12.71 43.64
C SER A 104 49.39 -13.50 44.94
N ARG A 105 49.32 -14.83 44.90
CA ARG A 105 49.62 -15.69 46.07
C ARG A 105 51.12 -15.88 46.27
N LEU A 106 51.91 -15.94 45.20
CA LEU A 106 53.37 -16.02 45.27
C LEU A 106 53.98 -14.71 45.78
N GLU A 107 53.52 -13.57 45.26
CA GLU A 107 53.91 -12.22 45.65
C GLU A 107 53.54 -11.93 47.12
N ALA A 108 52.38 -12.39 47.59
CA ALA A 108 52.00 -12.36 49.01
C ALA A 108 52.84 -13.31 49.89
N LEU A 109 53.28 -14.46 49.36
CA LEU A 109 54.14 -15.39 50.09
C LEU A 109 55.56 -14.83 50.23
N GLU A 110 56.09 -14.25 49.16
CA GLU A 110 57.40 -13.59 49.10
C GLU A 110 57.44 -12.41 50.08
N LEU A 111 56.39 -11.58 50.09
CA LEU A 111 56.22 -10.50 51.08
C LEU A 111 56.09 -10.99 52.53
N SER A 112 55.54 -12.20 52.75
CA SER A 112 55.40 -12.78 54.10
C SER A 112 56.70 -13.40 54.64
N LEU A 113 57.63 -13.74 53.75
CA LEU A 113 58.90 -14.38 54.06
C LEU A 113 60.09 -13.41 54.01
N THR A 114 59.88 -12.14 53.65
CA THR A 114 60.89 -11.07 53.72
C THR A 114 60.66 -10.07 54.85
N ASP A 115 61.75 -9.54 55.41
CA ASP A 115 61.71 -8.39 56.31
C ASP A 115 61.36 -7.08 55.58
N ALA A 116 61.24 -5.98 56.34
CA ALA A 116 60.92 -4.65 55.78
C ALA A 116 62.00 -4.07 54.83
N SER A 117 63.13 -4.77 54.66
CA SER A 117 64.21 -4.47 53.73
C SER A 117 64.31 -5.47 52.56
N GLY A 118 63.36 -6.41 52.42
CA GLY A 118 63.30 -7.34 51.30
C GLY A 118 64.25 -8.55 51.42
N LYS A 119 64.80 -8.82 52.61
CA LYS A 119 65.65 -9.99 52.84
C LYS A 119 64.85 -11.11 53.51
N LEU A 120 65.10 -12.37 53.13
CA LEU A 120 64.45 -13.54 53.73
C LEU A 120 64.63 -13.55 55.26
N ILE A 121 63.51 -13.72 55.98
CA ILE A 121 63.42 -13.72 57.44
C ILE A 121 64.16 -14.94 58.00
N ASP A 122 65.14 -14.69 58.89
CA ASP A 122 65.87 -15.75 59.57
C ASP A 122 65.00 -16.45 60.62
N THR A 123 65.26 -17.74 60.84
CA THR A 123 64.63 -18.63 61.82
C THR A 123 64.52 -18.05 63.24
N LEU A 124 65.46 -17.18 63.63
CA LEU A 124 65.45 -16.50 64.93
C LEU A 124 64.34 -15.43 65.04
N ASP A 125 64.00 -14.71 63.97
CA ASP A 125 62.90 -13.73 63.98
C ASP A 125 61.53 -14.43 64.00
N LEU A 126 61.41 -15.59 63.34
CA LEU A 126 60.22 -16.44 63.44
C LEU A 126 59.98 -16.92 64.88
N GLN A 127 61.04 -17.23 65.64
CA GLN A 127 60.92 -17.59 67.06
C GLN A 127 60.49 -16.40 67.93
N LEU A 128 61.05 -15.20 67.70
CA LEU A 128 60.60 -13.98 68.40
C LEU A 128 59.14 -13.63 68.10
N ARG A 129 58.71 -13.78 66.83
CA ARG A 129 57.31 -13.62 66.42
C ARG A 129 56.39 -14.67 67.05
N LEU A 130 56.85 -15.92 67.19
CA LEU A 130 56.09 -16.99 67.84
C LEU A 130 55.88 -16.69 69.33
N THR A 131 56.92 -16.31 70.07
CA THR A 131 56.81 -15.89 71.48
C THR A 131 55.92 -14.65 71.65
N ALA A 132 55.96 -13.70 70.72
CA ALA A 132 55.02 -12.56 70.72
C ALA A 132 53.56 -13.00 70.44
N LEU A 133 53.36 -14.05 69.63
CA LEU A 133 52.05 -14.60 69.33
C LEU A 133 51.48 -15.41 70.51
N GLU A 134 52.30 -16.20 71.19
CA GLU A 134 51.94 -16.91 72.44
C GLU A 134 51.51 -15.93 73.53
N ASN A 135 52.24 -14.83 73.71
CA ASN A 135 51.84 -13.76 74.64
C ASN A 135 50.52 -13.08 74.24
N ARG A 136 50.26 -12.89 72.93
CA ARG A 136 48.97 -12.37 72.45
C ARG A 136 47.82 -13.37 72.65
N VAL A 137 48.05 -14.66 72.46
CA VAL A 137 47.03 -15.70 72.73
C VAL A 137 46.67 -15.73 74.21
N ASN A 138 47.65 -15.59 75.11
CA ASN A 138 47.39 -15.45 76.55
C ASN A 138 46.56 -14.19 76.89
N SER A 139 46.69 -13.10 76.13
CA SER A 139 45.84 -11.90 76.28
C SER A 139 44.40 -12.05 75.75
N VAL A 140 44.10 -13.13 75.03
CA VAL A 140 42.74 -13.51 74.59
C VAL A 140 42.13 -14.56 75.54
N GLY A 141 42.83 -14.89 76.63
CA GLY A 141 42.38 -15.84 77.66
C GLY A 141 41.05 -15.44 78.32
N VAL A 142 40.07 -16.33 78.22
CA VAL A 142 38.77 -16.24 78.90
C VAL A 142 38.97 -16.08 80.41
N GLY A 143 38.59 -14.94 80.96
CA GLY A 143 38.67 -14.66 82.39
C GLY A 143 37.71 -15.53 83.21
N THR A 144 38.23 -16.54 83.90
CA THR A 144 37.49 -17.36 84.87
C THR A 144 37.23 -16.60 86.18
N THR A 145 36.43 -15.54 86.10
CA THR A 145 35.82 -14.85 87.25
C THR A 145 34.44 -14.34 86.82
N GLY A 146 33.41 -14.70 87.57
CA GLY A 146 32.00 -14.48 87.22
C GLY A 146 31.65 -13.01 86.98
N THR A 147 31.76 -12.58 85.73
CA THR A 147 31.31 -11.27 85.27
C THR A 147 30.00 -11.48 84.54
N THR A 148 28.89 -11.25 85.24
CA THR A 148 27.53 -11.33 84.69
C THR A 148 27.45 -10.51 83.40
N VAL A 149 26.91 -11.08 82.32
CA VAL A 149 26.51 -10.29 81.15
C VAL A 149 25.50 -9.26 81.65
N THR A 150 25.90 -7.99 81.70
CA THR A 150 25.08 -6.96 82.32
C THR A 150 23.79 -6.80 81.53
N GLN A 151 22.68 -6.54 82.24
CA GLN A 151 21.37 -6.32 81.60
C GLN A 151 21.44 -5.21 80.52
N SER A 152 22.29 -4.20 80.72
CA SER A 152 22.56 -3.15 79.72
C SER A 152 23.11 -3.67 78.39
N THR A 153 23.90 -4.74 78.40
CA THR A 153 24.44 -5.37 77.19
C THR A 153 23.34 -6.12 76.43
N ILE A 154 22.45 -6.79 77.16
CA ILE A 154 21.27 -7.47 76.61
C ILE A 154 20.30 -6.46 76.01
N ASP A 155 20.05 -5.34 76.68
CA ASP A 155 19.14 -4.29 76.19
C ASP A 155 19.73 -3.52 75.01
N SER A 156 21.04 -3.28 74.97
CA SER A 156 21.71 -2.73 73.79
C SER A 156 21.57 -3.67 72.57
N LEU A 157 21.80 -4.97 72.76
CA LEU A 157 21.64 -5.96 71.70
C LEU A 157 20.17 -6.08 71.24
N ARG A 158 19.21 -6.06 72.17
CA ARG A 158 17.76 -6.02 71.87
C ARG A 158 17.41 -4.79 71.02
N ASN A 159 17.92 -3.61 71.37
CA ASN A 159 17.67 -2.38 70.61
C ASN A 159 18.28 -2.44 69.20
N GLN A 160 19.47 -3.01 69.03
CA GLN A 160 20.07 -3.24 67.71
C GLN A 160 19.25 -4.23 66.88
N ILE A 161 18.75 -5.32 67.48
CA ILE A 161 17.88 -6.29 66.82
C ILE A 161 16.54 -5.65 66.40
N MET A 162 15.90 -4.87 67.28
CA MET A 162 14.65 -4.18 66.92
C MET A 162 14.84 -3.20 65.76
N LYS A 163 15.92 -2.41 65.78
CA LYS A 163 16.26 -1.51 64.67
C LYS A 163 16.51 -2.29 63.37
N PHE A 164 17.26 -3.40 63.43
CA PHE A 164 17.50 -4.24 62.25
C PHE A 164 16.20 -4.82 61.69
N VAL A 165 15.25 -5.24 62.53
CA VAL A 165 13.92 -5.72 62.10
C VAL A 165 13.09 -4.59 61.46
N GLU A 166 13.18 -3.36 61.97
CA GLU A 166 12.55 -2.18 61.37
C GLU A 166 13.15 -1.84 59.98
N ASP A 167 14.48 -1.80 59.88
CA ASP A 167 15.22 -1.59 58.63
C ASP A 167 14.90 -2.70 57.60
N LEU A 168 14.75 -3.96 58.05
CA LEU A 168 14.34 -5.10 57.23
C LEU A 168 12.90 -4.94 56.73
N SER A 169 11.96 -4.53 57.60
CA SER A 169 10.56 -4.27 57.21
C SER A 169 10.44 -3.13 56.19
N LEU A 170 11.22 -2.05 56.37
CA LEU A 170 11.30 -0.96 55.41
C LEU A 170 11.91 -1.42 54.07
N THR A 171 12.88 -2.33 54.11
CA THR A 171 13.48 -2.94 52.93
C THR A 171 12.48 -3.82 52.17
N THR A 172 11.68 -4.64 52.85
CA THR A 172 10.60 -5.41 52.22
C THR A 172 9.60 -4.50 51.49
N LYS A 173 9.14 -3.42 52.12
CA LYS A 173 8.24 -2.46 51.47
C LYS A 173 8.83 -1.81 50.21
N LYS A 174 10.15 -1.55 50.20
CA LYS A 174 10.85 -1.05 49.00
C LYS A 174 10.93 -2.11 47.90
N ILE A 175 11.12 -3.39 48.26
CA ILE A 175 11.09 -4.53 47.32
C ILE A 175 9.69 -4.70 46.72
N ASP A 176 8.63 -4.63 47.53
CA ASP A 176 7.24 -4.72 47.04
C ASP A 176 6.91 -3.59 46.06
N THR A 177 7.37 -2.37 46.37
CA THR A 177 7.21 -1.20 45.47
C THR A 177 7.98 -1.41 44.16
N LEU A 178 9.23 -1.86 44.23
CA LEU A 178 10.06 -2.11 43.06
C LEU A 178 9.49 -3.24 42.17
N ALA A 179 8.89 -4.27 42.77
CA ALA A 179 8.20 -5.32 42.02
C ALA A 179 7.00 -4.78 41.23
N LEU A 180 6.24 -3.85 41.83
CA LEU A 180 5.14 -3.14 41.15
C LEU A 180 5.66 -2.28 39.99
N ASP A 181 6.74 -1.54 40.20
CA ASP A 181 7.36 -0.70 39.17
C ASP A 181 7.91 -1.53 38.00
N VAL A 182 8.54 -2.68 38.28
CA VAL A 182 8.97 -3.64 37.24
C VAL A 182 7.78 -4.15 36.43
N GLN A 183 6.66 -4.49 37.07
CA GLN A 183 5.45 -4.91 36.36
C GLN A 183 4.87 -3.79 35.48
N ASN A 184 4.89 -2.54 35.96
CA ASN A 184 4.48 -1.37 35.18
C ASN A 184 5.41 -1.12 33.98
N MET A 185 6.72 -1.26 34.14
CA MET A 185 7.68 -1.19 33.03
C MET A 185 7.46 -2.30 32.00
N GLN A 186 7.18 -3.53 32.43
CA GLN A 186 6.88 -4.65 31.53
C GLN A 186 5.63 -4.36 30.67
N ASN A 187 4.57 -3.81 31.27
CA ASN A 187 3.37 -3.38 30.55
C ASN A 187 3.67 -2.26 29.53
N SER A 188 4.47 -1.25 29.91
CA SER A 188 4.91 -0.20 28.97
C SER A 188 5.76 -0.75 27.83
N MET A 189 6.62 -1.75 28.09
CA MET A 189 7.44 -2.41 27.06
C MET A 189 6.59 -3.21 26.07
N ALA A 190 5.54 -3.89 26.54
CA ALA A 190 4.57 -4.56 25.66
C ALA A 190 3.83 -3.55 24.75
N ASN A 191 3.42 -2.40 25.29
CA ASN A 191 2.81 -1.33 24.51
C ASN A 191 3.77 -0.73 23.47
N LEU A 192 5.06 -0.58 23.81
CA LEU A 192 6.11 -0.15 22.86
C LEU A 192 6.28 -1.15 21.71
N SER A 193 6.28 -2.46 22.00
CA SER A 193 6.34 -3.51 20.96
C SER A 193 5.14 -3.48 20.02
N VAL A 194 3.92 -3.27 20.54
CA VAL A 194 2.72 -3.08 19.71
C VAL A 194 2.79 -1.79 18.88
N MET A 195 3.40 -0.73 19.41
CA MET A 195 3.60 0.52 18.68
C MET A 195 4.62 0.37 17.54
N ASP A 196 5.74 -0.33 17.77
CA ASP A 196 6.72 -0.67 16.72
C ASP A 196 6.07 -1.45 15.57
N ALA A 197 5.25 -2.46 15.88
CA ALA A 197 4.51 -3.20 14.85
C ALA A 197 3.59 -2.30 14.01
N LYS A 198 2.91 -1.33 14.64
CA LYS A 198 2.05 -0.34 13.95
C LYS A 198 2.86 0.65 13.11
N VAL A 199 4.02 1.09 13.59
CA VAL A 199 4.94 1.96 12.82
C VAL A 199 5.44 1.21 11.58
N ASN A 200 5.84 -0.05 11.74
CA ASN A 200 6.28 -0.89 10.63
C ASN A 200 5.16 -1.18 9.60
N ASP A 201 3.90 -1.30 10.02
CA ASP A 201 2.75 -1.33 9.08
C ASP A 201 2.58 0.00 8.33
N ALA A 202 2.64 1.13 9.04
CA ALA A 202 2.53 2.45 8.44
C ALA A 202 3.62 2.71 7.38
N VAL A 203 4.87 2.28 7.64
CA VAL A 203 5.97 2.35 6.66
C VAL A 203 5.64 1.57 5.38
N ARG A 204 5.23 0.30 5.49
CA ARG A 204 4.84 -0.52 4.31
C ARG A 204 3.69 0.09 3.52
N ARG A 205 2.75 0.75 4.19
CA ARG A 205 1.65 1.49 3.55
C ARG A 205 2.16 2.72 2.80
N VAL A 206 3.14 3.45 3.34
CA VAL A 206 3.82 4.55 2.64
C VAL A 206 4.57 4.06 1.41
N ASP A 207 5.30 2.94 1.49
CA ASP A 207 6.00 2.35 0.33
C ASP A 207 5.03 1.93 -0.79
N THR A 208 3.87 1.37 -0.41
CA THR A 208 2.78 1.00 -1.33
C THR A 208 2.16 2.23 -2.00
N LEU A 209 1.97 3.32 -1.25
CA LEU A 209 1.49 4.59 -1.79
C LEU A 209 2.50 5.24 -2.73
N SER A 210 3.80 5.21 -2.38
CA SER A 210 4.90 5.70 -3.22
C SER A 210 4.99 4.96 -4.56
N SER A 211 4.85 3.63 -4.53
CA SER A 211 4.79 2.78 -5.72
C SER A 211 3.58 3.12 -6.61
N SER A 212 2.42 3.34 -5.98
CA SER A 212 1.18 3.72 -6.67
C SER A 212 1.28 5.12 -7.30
N LEU A 213 1.89 6.08 -6.60
CA LEU A 213 2.15 7.43 -7.10
C LEU A 213 3.07 7.39 -8.34
N SER A 214 4.12 6.57 -8.29
CA SER A 214 5.04 6.37 -9.42
C SER A 214 4.32 5.81 -10.65
N ALA A 215 3.42 4.84 -10.48
CA ALA A 215 2.58 4.31 -11.56
C ALA A 215 1.64 5.36 -12.15
N ILE A 216 1.04 6.22 -11.31
CA ILE A 216 0.20 7.33 -11.74
C ILE A 216 1.01 8.36 -12.54
N GLN A 217 2.23 8.70 -12.11
CA GLN A 217 3.12 9.62 -12.85
C GLN A 217 3.50 9.08 -14.25
N MET A 218 3.76 7.78 -14.38
CA MET A 218 3.98 7.14 -15.69
C MET A 218 2.73 7.19 -16.58
N SER A 219 1.53 7.03 -15.99
CA SER A 219 0.25 7.15 -16.69
C SER A 219 0.04 8.58 -17.22
N PHE A 220 0.26 9.61 -16.40
CA PHE A 220 0.21 11.01 -16.86
C PHE A 220 1.20 11.28 -17.99
N SER A 221 2.47 10.86 -17.84
CA SER A 221 3.50 10.99 -18.88
C SER A 221 3.18 10.26 -20.20
N THR A 222 2.24 9.32 -20.17
CA THR A 222 1.74 8.61 -21.35
C THR A 222 0.55 9.36 -21.97
N HIS A 223 -0.37 9.86 -21.14
CA HIS A 223 -1.48 10.71 -21.59
C HIS A 223 -0.99 12.03 -22.20
N ASP A 224 0.02 12.69 -21.62
CA ASP A 224 0.59 13.94 -22.18
C ASP A 224 1.11 13.75 -23.60
N ARG A 225 1.76 12.62 -23.89
CA ARG A 225 2.20 12.25 -25.24
C ARG A 225 1.02 11.99 -26.19
N ALA A 226 -0.03 11.32 -25.69
CA ALA A 226 -1.24 11.09 -26.49
C ALA A 226 -1.98 12.40 -26.81
N ILE A 227 -2.04 13.34 -25.86
CA ILE A 227 -2.59 14.68 -26.06
C ILE A 227 -1.78 15.44 -27.11
N SER A 228 -0.45 15.49 -27.01
CA SER A 228 0.39 16.18 -27.98
C SER A 228 0.28 15.61 -29.42
N ASN A 229 0.10 14.30 -29.54
CA ASN A 229 -0.19 13.65 -30.84
C ASN A 229 -1.59 14.04 -31.38
N LEU A 230 -2.59 14.18 -30.51
CA LEU A 230 -3.93 14.64 -30.89
C LEU A 230 -3.92 16.12 -31.29
N GLU A 231 -3.22 16.98 -30.55
CA GLU A 231 -3.02 18.41 -30.90
C GLU A 231 -2.39 18.55 -32.30
N THR A 232 -1.34 17.77 -32.57
CA THR A 232 -0.70 17.72 -33.90
C THR A 232 -1.68 17.28 -34.99
N SER A 233 -2.49 16.25 -34.72
CA SER A 233 -3.49 15.75 -35.67
C SER A 233 -4.60 16.78 -35.96
N VAL A 234 -5.05 17.51 -34.93
CA VAL A 234 -6.03 18.60 -35.05
C VAL A 234 -5.45 19.77 -35.87
N GLN A 235 -4.16 20.10 -35.68
CA GLN A 235 -3.50 21.15 -36.46
C GLN A 235 -3.38 20.78 -37.94
N THR A 236 -3.10 19.52 -38.27
CA THR A 236 -3.13 19.02 -39.67
C THR A 236 -4.52 19.15 -40.27
N ILE A 237 -5.57 18.64 -39.59
CA ILE A 237 -6.95 18.73 -40.07
C ILE A 237 -7.39 20.19 -40.25
N SER A 238 -7.01 21.09 -39.34
CA SER A 238 -7.29 22.52 -39.49
C SER A 238 -6.62 23.13 -40.72
N THR A 239 -5.49 22.59 -41.16
CA THR A 239 -4.78 23.06 -42.35
C THR A 239 -5.47 22.53 -43.62
N GLU A 240 -5.82 21.24 -43.65
CA GLU A 240 -6.58 20.61 -44.75
C GLU A 240 -7.94 21.30 -44.97
N VAL A 241 -8.67 21.65 -43.90
CA VAL A 241 -9.95 22.37 -43.98
C VAL A 241 -9.78 23.74 -44.63
N ASN A 242 -8.72 24.49 -44.29
CA ASN A 242 -8.44 25.79 -44.90
C ASN A 242 -8.08 25.65 -46.40
N GLU A 243 -7.38 24.57 -46.79
CA GLU A 243 -7.12 24.29 -48.20
C GLU A 243 -8.40 23.92 -48.97
N PHE A 244 -9.31 23.17 -48.36
CA PHE A 244 -10.61 22.88 -48.98
C PHE A 244 -11.45 24.15 -49.16
N ASP A 245 -11.45 25.09 -48.20
CA ASP A 245 -12.15 26.38 -48.34
C ASP A 245 -11.60 27.22 -49.50
N ALA A 246 -10.27 27.23 -49.70
CA ALA A 246 -9.61 27.86 -50.84
C ALA A 246 -9.95 27.17 -52.19
N LYS A 247 -10.00 25.83 -52.22
CA LYS A 247 -10.45 25.04 -53.39
C LYS A 247 -11.92 25.36 -53.73
N ILE A 248 -12.81 25.41 -52.73
CA ILE A 248 -14.24 25.75 -52.87
C ILE A 248 -14.41 27.17 -53.39
N SER A 249 -13.66 28.14 -52.86
CA SER A 249 -13.66 29.53 -53.34
C SER A 249 -13.25 29.61 -54.82
N THR A 250 -12.23 28.84 -55.21
CA THR A 250 -11.77 28.76 -56.61
C THR A 250 -12.83 28.14 -57.54
N LEU A 251 -13.47 27.05 -57.11
CA LEU A 251 -14.56 26.41 -57.85
C LEU A 251 -15.77 27.34 -57.98
N THR A 252 -16.11 28.08 -56.93
CA THR A 252 -17.19 29.08 -56.91
C THR A 252 -16.95 30.15 -57.98
N ASN A 253 -15.74 30.72 -58.01
CA ASN A 253 -15.37 31.74 -58.99
C ASN A 253 -15.44 31.19 -60.43
N ARG A 254 -14.95 29.96 -60.67
CA ARG A 254 -15.06 29.30 -61.99
C ARG A 254 -16.51 29.05 -62.40
N ALA A 255 -17.37 28.63 -61.46
CA ALA A 255 -18.79 28.44 -61.73
C ALA A 255 -19.48 29.77 -62.12
N SER A 256 -19.15 30.88 -61.45
CA SER A 256 -19.61 32.22 -61.83
C SER A 256 -19.12 32.64 -63.21
N THR A 257 -17.86 32.37 -63.56
CA THR A 257 -17.31 32.64 -64.91
C THR A 257 -18.07 31.85 -65.98
N ASN A 258 -18.22 30.53 -65.80
CA ASN A 258 -18.94 29.69 -66.74
C ASN A 258 -20.41 30.12 -66.90
N ALA A 259 -21.06 30.59 -65.83
CA ALA A 259 -22.43 31.11 -65.90
C ALA A 259 -22.54 32.37 -66.79
N MET A 260 -21.54 33.26 -66.76
CA MET A 260 -21.48 34.43 -67.65
C MET A 260 -21.22 34.01 -69.11
N GLU A 261 -20.32 33.05 -69.35
CA GLU A 261 -20.05 32.53 -70.70
C GLU A 261 -21.31 31.87 -71.30
N ILE A 262 -22.03 31.05 -70.53
CA ILE A 262 -23.28 30.41 -70.94
C ILE A 262 -24.36 31.48 -71.27
N ALA A 263 -24.43 32.57 -70.52
CA ALA A 263 -25.34 33.68 -70.82
C ALA A 263 -24.99 34.35 -72.17
N SER A 264 -23.71 34.63 -72.42
CA SER A 264 -23.24 35.23 -73.68
C SER A 264 -23.47 34.31 -74.90
N ILE A 265 -23.27 33.00 -74.74
CA ILE A 265 -23.59 32.00 -75.76
C ILE A 265 -25.10 31.97 -76.04
N LYS A 266 -25.94 32.03 -74.99
CA LYS A 266 -27.40 32.07 -75.12
C LYS A 266 -27.87 33.31 -75.90
N ASP A 267 -27.29 34.47 -75.65
CA ASP A 267 -27.61 35.69 -76.41
C ASP A 267 -27.21 35.57 -77.88
N THR A 268 -26.04 34.99 -78.16
CA THR A 268 -25.57 34.69 -79.52
C THR A 268 -26.54 33.75 -80.27
N ILE A 269 -27.02 32.69 -79.59
CA ILE A 269 -28.01 31.75 -80.13
C ILE A 269 -29.34 32.47 -80.45
N ASN A 270 -29.79 33.38 -79.59
CA ASN A 270 -30.99 34.18 -79.83
C ASN A 270 -30.84 35.04 -81.09
N THR A 271 -29.69 35.70 -81.29
CA THR A 271 -29.39 36.46 -82.52
C THR A 271 -29.38 35.56 -83.76
N MET A 272 -28.75 34.39 -83.70
CA MET A 272 -28.73 33.42 -84.81
C MET A 272 -30.14 32.91 -85.17
N SER A 273 -31.00 32.70 -84.18
CA SER A 273 -32.41 32.31 -84.37
C SER A 273 -33.22 33.41 -85.10
N GLY A 274 -32.96 34.67 -84.75
CA GLY A 274 -33.50 35.84 -85.47
C GLY A 274 -33.07 35.85 -86.94
N ASN A 275 -31.77 35.77 -87.20
CA ASN A 275 -31.22 35.74 -88.57
C ASN A 275 -31.77 34.58 -89.40
N THR A 276 -31.92 33.40 -88.80
CA THR A 276 -32.51 32.21 -89.45
C THR A 276 -33.95 32.46 -89.89
N SER A 277 -34.71 33.25 -89.13
CA SER A 277 -36.08 33.63 -89.49
C SER A 277 -36.09 34.60 -90.68
N SER A 278 -35.20 35.62 -90.68
CA SER A 278 -35.05 36.53 -91.82
C SER A 278 -34.63 35.84 -93.11
N ILE A 279 -33.77 34.81 -93.05
CA ILE A 279 -33.41 33.99 -94.22
C ILE A 279 -34.64 33.26 -94.79
N ARG A 280 -35.50 32.71 -93.92
CA ARG A 280 -36.74 32.05 -94.33
C ARG A 280 -37.70 33.02 -95.02
N ASP A 281 -37.83 34.24 -94.50
CA ASP A 281 -38.66 35.28 -95.10
C ASP A 281 -38.15 35.70 -96.49
N LEU A 282 -36.82 35.81 -96.65
CA LEU A 282 -36.18 36.04 -97.95
C LEU A 282 -36.42 34.88 -98.94
N GLN A 283 -36.34 33.62 -98.49
CA GLN A 283 -36.66 32.47 -99.34
C GLN A 283 -38.13 32.47 -99.78
N ASN A 284 -39.06 32.82 -98.91
CA ASN A 284 -40.47 32.98 -99.27
C ASN A 284 -40.68 34.09 -100.32
N ALA A 285 -39.95 35.21 -100.20
CA ALA A 285 -39.97 36.29 -101.18
C ALA A 285 -39.38 35.85 -102.53
N ILE A 286 -38.27 35.09 -102.54
CA ILE A 286 -37.67 34.52 -103.74
C ILE A 286 -38.66 33.58 -104.46
N ASN A 287 -39.26 32.62 -103.75
CA ASN A 287 -40.25 31.70 -104.32
C ASN A 287 -41.45 32.45 -104.93
N SER A 288 -41.86 33.57 -104.31
CA SER A 288 -42.91 34.46 -104.86
C SER A 288 -42.45 35.14 -106.16
N LEU A 289 -41.22 35.66 -106.21
CA LEU A 289 -40.65 36.28 -107.41
C LEU A 289 -40.46 35.26 -108.54
N GLU A 290 -39.98 34.05 -108.26
CA GLU A 290 -39.89 32.96 -109.24
C GLU A 290 -41.26 32.61 -109.81
N THR A 291 -42.28 32.53 -108.96
CA THR A 291 -43.68 32.32 -109.39
C THR A 291 -44.19 33.48 -110.24
N GLN A 292 -43.85 34.73 -109.92
CA GLN A 292 -44.20 35.90 -110.74
C GLN A 292 -43.51 35.82 -112.11
N ILE A 293 -42.21 35.50 -112.16
CA ILE A 293 -41.43 35.34 -113.40
C ILE A 293 -42.01 34.24 -114.28
N ALA A 294 -42.34 33.07 -113.72
CA ALA A 294 -42.94 31.96 -114.45
C ALA A 294 -44.33 32.31 -115.05
N ASN A 295 -45.03 33.28 -114.47
CA ASN A 295 -46.32 33.77 -114.97
C ASN A 295 -46.20 34.96 -115.95
N ILE A 296 -44.99 35.44 -116.26
CA ILE A 296 -44.77 36.43 -117.33
C ILE A 296 -44.99 35.72 -118.69
N LYS A 297 -46.23 35.75 -119.16
CA LYS A 297 -46.51 35.44 -120.57
C LYS A 297 -46.04 36.61 -121.44
N LEU A 298 -45.29 36.31 -122.49
CA LEU A 298 -45.04 37.25 -123.58
C LEU A 298 -46.39 37.81 -124.07
N PRO A 299 -46.51 39.14 -124.29
CA PRO A 299 -47.73 39.72 -124.81
C PRO A 299 -48.12 39.02 -126.12
N ALA A 300 -49.40 38.65 -126.27
CA ALA A 300 -49.86 37.91 -127.44
C ALA A 300 -49.52 38.62 -128.77
N ASP A 301 -49.39 39.95 -128.75
CA ASP A 301 -48.97 40.76 -129.89
C ASP A 301 -47.50 40.56 -130.29
N ALA A 302 -46.62 40.23 -129.33
CA ALA A 302 -45.22 39.86 -129.58
C ALA A 302 -45.11 38.44 -130.17
N THR A 303 -45.86 37.48 -129.62
CA THR A 303 -45.94 36.11 -130.16
C THR A 303 -46.51 36.12 -131.58
N LYS A 304 -47.59 36.86 -131.82
CA LYS A 304 -48.22 37.00 -133.12
C LYS A 304 -47.32 37.69 -134.16
N LYS A 305 -46.48 38.64 -133.74
CA LYS A 305 -45.43 39.22 -134.60
C LYS A 305 -44.32 38.21 -134.96
N LEU A 306 -43.98 37.29 -134.05
CA LEU A 306 -43.02 36.22 -134.31
C LEU A 306 -43.58 35.17 -135.28
N ASP A 307 -44.87 34.84 -135.15
CA ASP A 307 -45.59 33.96 -136.06
C ASP A 307 -45.74 34.59 -137.47
N ASP A 308 -46.11 35.87 -137.55
CA ASP A 308 -46.20 36.63 -138.81
C ASP A 308 -44.82 36.74 -139.51
N LEU A 309 -43.76 36.99 -138.74
CA LEU A 309 -42.39 37.01 -139.27
C LEU A 309 -41.98 35.63 -139.81
N SER A 310 -42.32 34.55 -139.10
CA SER A 310 -42.06 33.17 -139.54
C SER A 310 -42.86 32.82 -140.80
N ALA A 311 -44.12 33.26 -140.90
CA ALA A 311 -44.95 33.10 -142.10
C ALA A 311 -44.34 33.84 -143.30
N ARG A 312 -43.86 35.08 -143.11
CA ARG A 312 -43.20 35.88 -144.16
C ARG A 312 -41.88 35.25 -144.62
N VAL A 313 -41.09 34.68 -143.71
CA VAL A 313 -39.88 33.91 -144.05
C VAL A 313 -40.23 32.69 -144.94
N ASN A 314 -41.30 31.97 -144.60
CA ASN A 314 -41.76 30.83 -145.41
C ASN A 314 -42.33 31.25 -146.78
N THR A 315 -42.98 32.42 -146.89
CA THR A 315 -43.39 32.98 -148.20
C THR A 315 -42.17 33.32 -149.08
N ILE A 316 -41.16 33.99 -148.51
CA ILE A 316 -39.91 34.33 -149.22
C ILE A 316 -39.19 33.07 -149.72
N ALA A 317 -39.23 31.97 -148.95
CA ALA A 317 -38.66 30.68 -149.36
C ALA A 317 -39.36 30.04 -150.58
N SER A 318 -40.62 30.44 -150.89
CA SER A 318 -41.38 29.88 -152.03
C SER A 318 -41.23 30.67 -153.33
N GLU A 319 -40.90 31.96 -153.27
CA GLU A 319 -40.69 32.81 -154.47
C GLU A 319 -39.30 32.59 -155.11
N TYR A 320 -38.35 31.99 -154.39
CA TYR A 320 -36.93 31.90 -154.76
C TYR A 320 -36.58 30.82 -155.83
N VAL A 321 -37.56 30.11 -156.39
CA VAL A 321 -37.32 28.92 -157.25
C VAL A 321 -37.30 29.25 -158.77
N LYS A 322 -37.47 30.52 -159.19
CA LYS A 322 -37.43 30.90 -160.62
C LYS A 322 -36.34 31.91 -160.96
N VAL A 323 -35.23 31.36 -161.46
CA VAL A 323 -34.17 32.02 -162.25
C VAL A 323 -33.39 33.09 -161.46
N GLY A 324 -32.10 32.99 -161.19
CA GLY A 324 -31.09 32.11 -161.79
C GLY A 324 -30.18 32.92 -162.71
N ASP A 325 -29.28 33.70 -162.13
CA ASP A 325 -28.01 33.97 -162.78
C ASP A 325 -26.86 34.25 -161.80
N THR A 326 -25.68 33.93 -162.31
CA THR A 326 -24.41 33.68 -161.60
C THR A 326 -23.79 34.81 -160.77
N GLN A 327 -23.18 34.39 -159.65
CA GLN A 327 -21.94 34.90 -159.03
C GLN A 327 -21.65 36.41 -158.99
N ASN A 328 -21.57 36.96 -157.76
CA ASN A 328 -20.37 37.71 -157.35
C ASN A 328 -20.23 37.84 -155.81
N PHE A 329 -19.13 37.28 -155.30
CA PHE A 329 -18.43 37.57 -154.03
C PHE A 329 -19.20 37.74 -152.72
N VAL A 330 -19.06 36.70 -151.87
CA VAL A 330 -19.06 36.80 -150.40
C VAL A 330 -18.12 37.94 -149.97
N THR A 331 -18.65 38.94 -149.27
CA THR A 331 -17.85 40.04 -148.74
C THR A 331 -17.29 39.71 -147.35
N LYS A 332 -16.29 40.49 -146.92
CA LYS A 332 -15.68 40.34 -145.58
C LYS A 332 -16.68 40.54 -144.43
N THR A 333 -17.83 41.15 -144.71
CA THR A 333 -18.96 41.33 -143.79
C THR A 333 -19.74 40.03 -143.61
N ASP A 334 -19.96 39.27 -144.68
CA ASP A 334 -20.74 38.02 -144.67
C ASP A 334 -20.01 36.90 -143.92
N LEU A 335 -18.67 36.85 -144.03
CA LEU A 335 -17.85 35.99 -143.19
C LEU A 335 -17.91 36.37 -141.70
N LYS A 336 -18.08 37.66 -141.37
CA LYS A 336 -18.22 38.11 -139.97
C LYS A 336 -19.60 37.80 -139.40
N ALA A 337 -20.65 37.86 -140.23
CA ALA A 337 -22.00 37.45 -139.85
C ALA A 337 -22.12 35.93 -139.68
N ASN A 338 -21.57 35.13 -140.61
CA ASN A 338 -21.55 33.67 -140.46
C ASN A 338 -20.65 33.19 -139.32
N LEU A 339 -19.56 33.90 -139.00
CA LEU A 339 -18.76 33.56 -137.81
C LEU A 339 -19.57 33.76 -136.51
N ASN A 340 -20.45 34.76 -136.44
CA ASN A 340 -21.33 34.97 -135.29
C ASN A 340 -22.56 34.05 -135.24
N LEU A 341 -22.94 33.43 -136.37
CA LEU A 341 -24.04 32.46 -136.45
C LEU A 341 -23.58 31.00 -136.28
N TYR A 342 -22.31 30.69 -136.57
CA TYR A 342 -21.78 29.32 -136.54
C TYR A 342 -20.67 29.07 -135.50
N ALA A 343 -20.06 30.11 -134.94
CA ALA A 343 -19.45 29.99 -133.61
C ALA A 343 -20.52 30.42 -132.60
N GLY A 344 -20.93 29.51 -131.72
CA GLY A 344 -21.84 29.80 -130.60
C GLY A 344 -21.15 30.68 -129.55
N ILE A 345 -20.79 31.92 -129.94
CA ILE A 345 -20.02 32.87 -129.14
C ILE A 345 -20.85 33.34 -127.95
N ASP A 346 -22.15 33.52 -128.12
CA ASP A 346 -23.06 33.90 -127.02
C ASP A 346 -23.29 32.73 -126.05
N GLU A 347 -23.38 31.49 -126.56
CA GLU A 347 -23.51 30.28 -125.74
C GLU A 347 -22.18 29.96 -125.02
N LEU A 348 -21.04 30.16 -125.68
CA LEU A 348 -19.70 30.04 -125.09
C LEU A 348 -19.41 31.17 -124.08
N ALA A 349 -19.93 32.38 -124.32
CA ALA A 349 -19.88 33.49 -123.37
C ALA A 349 -20.73 33.18 -122.13
N LYS A 350 -21.93 32.62 -122.33
CA LYS A 350 -22.79 32.18 -121.24
C LYS A 350 -22.18 31.03 -120.43
N VAL A 351 -21.63 30.01 -121.10
CA VAL A 351 -20.87 28.92 -120.44
C VAL A 351 -19.65 29.47 -119.68
N LYS A 352 -18.99 30.52 -120.18
CA LYS A 352 -17.88 31.20 -119.49
C LYS A 352 -18.36 31.98 -118.26
N GLU A 353 -19.54 32.62 -118.33
CA GLU A 353 -20.16 33.35 -117.22
C GLU A 353 -20.69 32.40 -116.14
N ASP A 354 -21.37 31.31 -116.54
CA ASP A 354 -21.78 30.21 -115.67
C ASP A 354 -20.56 29.53 -115.02
N SER A 355 -19.48 29.31 -115.77
CA SER A 355 -18.21 28.79 -115.23
C SER A 355 -17.55 29.74 -114.24
N ALA A 356 -17.68 31.05 -114.40
CA ALA A 356 -17.17 32.04 -113.45
C ALA A 356 -18.04 32.06 -112.17
N SER A 357 -19.37 31.97 -112.32
CA SER A 357 -20.32 31.84 -111.20
C SER A 357 -20.06 30.57 -110.38
N LEU A 358 -19.86 29.44 -111.05
CA LEU A 358 -19.51 28.16 -110.42
C LEU A 358 -18.16 28.23 -109.69
N ALA A 359 -17.15 28.88 -110.28
CA ALA A 359 -15.85 29.08 -109.65
C ALA A 359 -15.96 29.94 -108.38
N ASN A 360 -16.78 31.00 -108.40
CA ASN A 360 -17.05 31.82 -107.22
C ASN A 360 -17.80 31.04 -106.13
N SER A 361 -18.78 30.20 -106.51
CA SER A 361 -19.52 29.34 -105.58
C SER A 361 -18.61 28.29 -104.93
N LEU A 362 -17.69 27.69 -105.69
CA LEU A 362 -16.66 26.78 -105.18
C LEU A 362 -15.67 27.49 -104.25
N ALA A 363 -15.31 28.75 -104.54
CA ALA A 363 -14.45 29.55 -103.68
C ALA A 363 -15.13 29.89 -102.34
N ALA A 364 -16.42 30.26 -102.37
CA ALA A 364 -17.24 30.49 -101.18
C ALA A 364 -17.35 29.22 -100.32
N LEU A 365 -17.76 28.09 -100.92
CA LEU A 365 -17.88 26.79 -100.23
C LEU A 365 -16.55 26.34 -99.61
N ARG A 366 -15.42 26.62 -100.26
CA ARG A 366 -14.08 26.36 -99.70
C ARG A 366 -13.75 27.29 -98.52
N GLY A 367 -14.21 28.54 -98.55
CA GLY A 367 -14.14 29.48 -97.44
C GLY A 367 -14.93 28.96 -96.23
N ASP A 368 -16.18 28.54 -96.44
CA ASP A 368 -17.04 27.98 -95.41
C ASP A 368 -16.43 26.71 -94.80
N PHE A 369 -15.95 25.78 -95.63
CA PHE A 369 -15.27 24.56 -95.17
C PHE A 369 -14.03 24.87 -94.30
N ASN A 370 -13.24 25.87 -94.67
CA ASN A 370 -12.07 26.29 -93.90
C ASN A 370 -12.49 26.92 -92.55
N SER A 371 -13.57 27.71 -92.55
CA SER A 371 -14.13 28.32 -91.33
C SER A 371 -14.63 27.23 -90.36
N GLU A 372 -15.45 26.30 -90.85
CA GLU A 372 -15.99 25.18 -90.08
C GLU A 372 -14.86 24.30 -89.50
N THR A 373 -13.84 24.00 -90.32
CA THR A 373 -12.65 23.26 -89.87
C THR A 373 -11.88 24.02 -88.77
N GLY A 374 -11.85 25.36 -88.84
CA GLY A 374 -11.27 26.21 -87.81
C GLY A 374 -12.04 26.17 -86.48
N ILE A 375 -13.37 26.23 -86.54
CA ILE A 375 -14.27 26.11 -85.38
C ILE A 375 -14.09 24.73 -84.73
N ILE A 376 -14.21 23.64 -85.49
CA ILE A 376 -14.02 22.26 -85.01
C ILE A 376 -12.65 22.09 -84.33
N LYS A 377 -11.58 22.67 -84.89
CA LYS A 377 -10.24 22.62 -84.30
C LYS A 377 -10.13 23.40 -82.98
N SER A 378 -10.82 24.54 -82.88
CA SER A 378 -10.95 25.30 -81.63
C SER A 378 -11.69 24.48 -80.56
N ASP A 379 -12.82 23.86 -80.92
CA ASP A 379 -13.63 23.05 -80.00
C ASP A 379 -12.91 21.80 -79.53
N ILE A 380 -12.14 21.13 -80.39
CA ILE A 380 -11.24 20.04 -79.99
C ILE A 380 -10.23 20.54 -78.95
N GLY A 381 -9.62 21.71 -79.15
CA GLY A 381 -8.70 22.32 -78.20
C GLY A 381 -9.37 22.72 -76.87
N ASN A 382 -10.63 23.12 -76.90
CA ASN A 382 -11.44 23.41 -75.71
C ASN A 382 -11.75 22.13 -74.94
N LEU A 383 -12.20 21.07 -75.64
CA LEU A 383 -12.48 19.75 -75.05
C LEU A 383 -11.22 19.12 -74.45
N GLN A 384 -10.06 19.23 -75.09
CA GLN A 384 -8.78 18.75 -74.54
C GLN A 384 -8.41 19.48 -73.24
N ARG A 385 -8.61 20.80 -73.16
CA ARG A 385 -8.37 21.57 -71.92
C ARG A 385 -9.33 21.14 -70.81
N SER A 386 -10.61 20.95 -71.12
CA SER A 386 -11.60 20.44 -70.16
C SER A 386 -11.28 19.03 -69.69
N LEU A 387 -10.84 18.13 -70.59
CA LEU A 387 -10.44 16.77 -70.25
C LEU A 387 -9.23 16.75 -69.30
N ASN A 388 -8.22 17.58 -69.56
CA ASN A 388 -7.06 17.70 -68.69
C ASN A 388 -7.44 18.21 -67.29
N ALA A 389 -8.30 19.23 -67.21
CA ALA A 389 -8.81 19.73 -65.93
C ALA A 389 -9.63 18.69 -65.16
N VAL A 390 -10.40 17.83 -65.85
CA VAL A 390 -11.11 16.70 -65.23
C VAL A 390 -10.11 15.66 -64.69
N ASN A 391 -9.06 15.34 -65.44
CA ASN A 391 -8.03 14.39 -65.01
C ASN A 391 -7.27 14.89 -63.76
N GLU A 392 -6.95 16.19 -63.68
CA GLU A 392 -6.38 16.80 -62.47
C GLU A 392 -7.32 16.69 -61.26
N ILE A 393 -8.62 16.97 -61.45
CA ILE A 393 -9.63 16.83 -60.37
C ILE A 393 -9.74 15.37 -59.91
N VAL A 394 -9.71 14.40 -60.82
CA VAL A 394 -9.71 12.97 -60.48
C VAL A 394 -8.47 12.61 -59.65
N ALA A 395 -7.28 13.04 -60.06
CA ALA A 395 -6.04 12.77 -59.31
C ALA A 395 -6.03 13.41 -57.91
N VAL A 396 -6.64 14.59 -57.73
CA VAL A 396 -6.84 15.20 -56.41
C VAL A 396 -7.80 14.35 -55.57
N HIS A 397 -8.95 13.95 -56.12
CA HIS A 397 -9.91 13.11 -55.39
C HIS A 397 -9.36 11.71 -55.06
N GLU A 398 -8.50 11.12 -55.88
CA GLU A 398 -7.82 9.86 -55.56
C GLU A 398 -6.88 10.00 -54.36
N ASN A 399 -6.16 11.12 -54.25
CA ASN A 399 -5.34 11.44 -53.08
C ASN A 399 -6.19 11.70 -51.84
N ASP A 400 -7.24 12.52 -51.94
CA ASP A 400 -8.18 12.81 -50.84
C ASP A 400 -8.84 11.50 -50.32
N LEU A 401 -9.21 10.59 -51.23
CA LEU A 401 -9.76 9.27 -50.89
C LEU A 401 -8.73 8.36 -50.18
N SER A 402 -7.45 8.44 -50.57
CA SER A 402 -6.34 7.74 -49.93
C SER A 402 -6.13 8.24 -48.49
N SER A 403 -6.12 9.56 -48.28
CA SER A 403 -6.06 10.17 -46.96
C SER A 403 -7.25 9.79 -46.08
N LEU A 404 -8.47 9.82 -46.63
CA LEU A 404 -9.68 9.40 -45.93
C LEU A 404 -9.64 7.92 -45.50
N LYS A 405 -9.06 7.04 -46.34
CA LYS A 405 -8.85 5.62 -46.03
C LYS A 405 -7.85 5.42 -44.88
N ASN A 406 -6.81 6.24 -44.79
CA ASN A 406 -5.85 6.22 -43.68
C ASN A 406 -6.53 6.67 -42.38
N SER A 407 -7.30 7.77 -42.41
CA SER A 407 -8.08 8.24 -41.27
C SER A 407 -9.11 7.21 -40.78
N LEU A 408 -9.78 6.50 -41.69
CA LEU A 408 -10.69 5.40 -41.35
C LEU A 408 -9.97 4.23 -40.65
N SER A 409 -8.74 3.91 -41.07
CA SER A 409 -7.91 2.90 -40.41
C SER A 409 -7.55 3.34 -38.97
N LEU A 410 -7.21 4.62 -38.77
CA LEU A 410 -6.93 5.18 -37.45
C LEU A 410 -8.13 5.10 -36.50
N VAL A 411 -9.32 5.49 -36.98
CA VAL A 411 -10.60 5.38 -36.25
C VAL A 411 -10.92 3.91 -35.90
N THR A 412 -10.58 2.97 -36.78
CA THR A 412 -10.75 1.53 -36.52
C THR A 412 -9.83 1.04 -35.40
N SER A 413 -8.59 1.53 -35.32
CA SER A 413 -7.68 1.25 -34.19
C SER A 413 -8.23 1.83 -32.89
N LEU A 414 -8.61 3.11 -32.87
CA LEU A 414 -9.16 3.78 -31.69
C LEU A 414 -10.41 3.06 -31.14
N ARG A 415 -11.26 2.51 -32.02
CA ARG A 415 -12.42 1.70 -31.61
C ARG A 415 -12.00 0.37 -30.94
N THR A 416 -10.93 -0.25 -31.41
CA THR A 416 -10.34 -1.45 -30.78
C THR A 416 -9.79 -1.11 -29.39
N ASP A 417 -9.02 -0.02 -29.28
CA ASP A 417 -8.42 0.42 -28.02
C ASP A 417 -9.48 0.80 -26.97
N LEU A 418 -10.54 1.51 -27.38
CA LEU A 418 -11.69 1.83 -26.53
C LEU A 418 -12.41 0.57 -26.03
N THR A 419 -12.53 -0.46 -26.88
CA THR A 419 -13.13 -1.75 -26.50
C THR A 419 -12.27 -2.46 -25.46
N ALA A 420 -10.94 -2.48 -25.64
CA ALA A 420 -10.00 -3.06 -24.68
C ALA A 420 -9.97 -2.29 -23.34
N LEU A 421 -10.07 -0.96 -23.37
CA LEU A 421 -10.17 -0.12 -22.18
C LEU A 421 -11.46 -0.40 -21.40
N ASN A 422 -12.60 -0.53 -22.10
CA ASN A 422 -13.87 -0.90 -21.49
C ASN A 422 -13.82 -2.28 -20.82
N SER A 423 -13.16 -3.27 -21.42
CA SER A 423 -12.91 -4.57 -20.78
C SER A 423 -12.05 -4.47 -19.52
N LYS A 424 -11.00 -3.64 -19.53
CA LYS A 424 -10.17 -3.39 -18.34
C LYS A 424 -10.95 -2.69 -17.21
N PHE A 425 -11.80 -1.72 -17.55
CA PHE A 425 -12.64 -1.01 -16.59
C PHE A 425 -13.62 -1.96 -15.89
N ASN A 426 -14.27 -2.84 -16.64
CA ASN A 426 -15.17 -3.87 -16.08
C ASN A 426 -14.40 -4.83 -15.15
N ALA A 427 -13.23 -5.32 -15.57
CA ALA A 427 -12.40 -6.19 -14.73
C ALA A 427 -11.93 -5.51 -13.43
N LEU A 428 -11.62 -4.21 -13.46
CA LEU A 428 -11.29 -3.43 -12.26
C LEU A 428 -12.49 -3.30 -11.32
N THR A 429 -13.69 -3.08 -11.89
CA THR A 429 -14.95 -2.99 -11.14
C THR A 429 -15.27 -4.32 -10.45
N ASP A 430 -15.13 -5.45 -11.16
CA ASP A 430 -15.30 -6.79 -10.60
C ASP A 430 -14.30 -7.05 -9.46
N GLN A 431 -13.01 -6.72 -9.65
CA GLN A 431 -11.99 -6.86 -8.62
C GLN A 431 -12.30 -6.02 -7.37
N GLN A 432 -12.81 -4.81 -7.55
CA GLN A 432 -13.20 -3.94 -6.44
C GLN A 432 -14.40 -4.49 -5.66
N ALA A 433 -15.38 -5.09 -6.34
CA ALA A 433 -16.49 -5.80 -5.69
C ALA A 433 -16.03 -7.05 -4.91
N MET A 434 -15.05 -7.80 -5.43
CA MET A 434 -14.43 -8.93 -4.72
C MET A 434 -13.68 -8.46 -3.47
N ASN A 435 -12.89 -7.39 -3.57
CA ASN A 435 -12.15 -6.82 -2.44
C ASN A 435 -13.09 -6.29 -1.34
N LEU A 436 -14.19 -5.64 -1.72
CA LEU A 436 -15.21 -5.18 -0.77
C LEU A 436 -15.88 -6.37 -0.04
N SER A 437 -16.21 -7.43 -0.79
CA SER A 437 -16.80 -8.66 -0.22
C SER A 437 -15.86 -9.35 0.76
N ALA A 438 -14.57 -9.45 0.44
CA ALA A 438 -13.55 -10.00 1.33
C ALA A 438 -13.35 -9.13 2.59
N THR A 439 -13.39 -7.81 2.45
CA THR A 439 -13.32 -6.88 3.59
C THR A 439 -14.53 -7.04 4.51
N GLN A 440 -15.74 -7.16 3.95
CA GLN A 440 -16.97 -7.41 4.71
C GLN A 440 -16.91 -8.75 5.47
N ALA A 441 -16.36 -9.80 4.86
CA ALA A 441 -16.17 -11.10 5.51
C ALA A 441 -15.16 -11.03 6.67
N ASN A 442 -14.06 -10.28 6.51
CA ASN A 442 -13.06 -10.06 7.56
C ASN A 442 -13.63 -9.25 8.75
N ILE A 443 -14.47 -8.24 8.48
CA ILE A 443 -15.23 -7.53 9.52
C ILE A 443 -16.18 -8.52 10.24
N ALA A 444 -16.88 -9.35 9.48
CA ALA A 444 -17.68 -10.49 9.94
C ALA A 444 -16.97 -11.35 11.03
N ASP A 445 -15.76 -11.84 10.71
CA ASP A 445 -14.94 -12.64 11.63
C ASP A 445 -14.46 -11.84 12.85
N LEU A 446 -14.07 -10.57 12.63
CA LEU A 446 -13.57 -9.72 13.70
C LEU A 446 -14.65 -9.39 14.74
N GLU A 447 -15.88 -9.10 14.30
CA GLU A 447 -17.05 -8.92 15.17
C GLU A 447 -17.33 -10.19 15.99
N LYS A 448 -17.30 -11.37 15.36
CA LYS A 448 -17.47 -12.66 16.04
C LYS A 448 -16.42 -12.88 17.12
N ARG A 449 -15.14 -12.67 16.80
CA ARG A 449 -14.01 -12.83 17.74
C ARG A 449 -14.03 -11.79 18.86
N MET A 450 -14.48 -10.57 18.58
CA MET A 450 -14.69 -9.53 19.61
C MET A 450 -15.79 -9.95 20.59
N ASN A 451 -16.90 -10.49 20.11
CA ASN A 451 -17.99 -11.00 20.95
C ASN A 451 -17.56 -12.23 21.78
N GLU A 452 -16.77 -13.13 21.21
CA GLU A 452 -16.16 -14.27 21.94
C GLU A 452 -15.22 -13.77 23.05
N ALA A 453 -14.33 -12.83 22.76
CA ALA A 453 -13.42 -12.23 23.74
C ALA A 453 -14.17 -11.48 24.85
N HIS A 454 -15.24 -10.75 24.51
CA HIS A 454 -16.09 -10.07 25.49
C HIS A 454 -16.79 -11.06 26.43
N ASN A 455 -17.31 -12.17 25.91
CA ASN A 455 -17.93 -13.23 26.71
C ASN A 455 -16.91 -13.90 27.64
N LEU A 456 -15.69 -14.20 27.17
CA LEU A 456 -14.61 -14.76 28.00
C LEU A 456 -14.19 -13.79 29.12
N LEU A 457 -14.05 -12.50 28.81
CA LEU A 457 -13.75 -11.47 29.81
C LEU A 457 -14.84 -11.39 30.87
N LYS A 458 -16.12 -11.39 30.46
CA LYS A 458 -17.26 -11.40 31.38
C LYS A 458 -17.22 -12.61 32.33
N VAL A 459 -17.06 -13.83 31.79
CA VAL A 459 -16.96 -15.05 32.61
C VAL A 459 -15.79 -14.99 33.59
N SER A 460 -14.63 -14.43 33.17
CA SER A 460 -13.48 -14.25 34.05
C SER A 460 -13.73 -13.24 35.17
N ILE A 461 -14.44 -12.15 34.90
CA ILE A 461 -14.86 -11.16 35.89
C ILE A 461 -15.86 -11.77 36.87
N ASP A 462 -16.91 -12.43 36.38
CA ASP A 462 -17.95 -13.07 37.20
C ASP A 462 -17.34 -14.14 38.14
N ALA A 463 -16.38 -14.93 37.65
CA ALA A 463 -15.63 -15.90 38.46
C ALA A 463 -14.73 -15.24 39.52
N SER A 464 -14.13 -14.10 39.20
CA SER A 464 -13.27 -13.34 40.12
C SER A 464 -14.10 -12.67 41.23
N LEU A 465 -15.23 -12.06 40.88
CA LEU A 465 -16.20 -11.52 41.83
C LEU A 465 -16.75 -12.60 42.76
N SER A 466 -17.05 -13.79 42.23
CA SER A 466 -17.49 -14.94 43.04
C SER A 466 -16.43 -15.38 44.06
N LYS A 467 -15.14 -15.40 43.69
CA LYS A 467 -14.04 -15.68 44.63
C LYS A 467 -13.89 -14.61 45.71
N ILE A 468 -14.07 -13.33 45.34
CA ILE A 468 -14.04 -12.21 46.29
C ILE A 468 -15.20 -12.34 47.29
N ALA A 469 -16.41 -12.65 46.84
CA ALA A 469 -17.58 -12.88 47.70
C ALA A 469 -17.34 -14.01 48.71
N LEU A 470 -16.88 -15.19 48.26
CA LEU A 470 -16.52 -16.31 49.14
C LEU A 470 -15.42 -15.96 50.16
N SER A 471 -14.45 -15.15 49.76
CA SER A 471 -13.39 -14.66 50.64
C SER A 471 -13.94 -13.69 51.69
N MET A 472 -14.86 -12.81 51.30
CA MET A 472 -15.55 -11.87 52.20
C MET A 472 -16.45 -12.61 53.20
N ASP A 473 -17.21 -13.62 52.78
CA ASP A 473 -17.99 -14.48 53.67
C ASP A 473 -17.10 -15.23 54.68
N THR A 474 -15.93 -15.69 54.24
CA THR A 474 -14.94 -16.35 55.10
C THR A 474 -14.38 -15.38 56.16
N VAL A 475 -14.01 -14.16 55.75
CA VAL A 475 -13.56 -13.10 56.65
C VAL A 475 -14.66 -12.71 57.65
N ASN A 476 -15.90 -12.55 57.19
CA ASN A 476 -17.04 -12.18 58.03
C ASN A 476 -17.36 -13.28 59.05
N THR A 477 -17.28 -14.55 58.63
CA THR A 477 -17.41 -15.72 59.52
C THR A 477 -16.31 -15.74 60.59
N GLN A 478 -15.07 -15.45 60.22
CA GLN A 478 -13.96 -15.41 61.17
C GLN A 478 -14.06 -14.20 62.12
N LEU A 479 -14.53 -13.05 61.64
CA LEU A 479 -14.82 -11.88 62.47
C LEU A 479 -15.87 -12.20 63.54
N GLY A 480 -16.96 -12.88 63.17
CA GLY A 480 -17.98 -13.33 64.12
C GLY A 480 -17.46 -14.34 65.16
N LYS A 481 -16.53 -15.24 64.79
CA LYS A 481 -15.83 -16.10 65.76
C LYS A 481 -14.98 -15.28 66.72
N ASN A 482 -14.15 -14.38 66.19
CA ASN A 482 -13.29 -13.52 67.00
C ASN A 482 -14.11 -12.64 67.97
N GLU A 483 -15.27 -12.14 67.54
CA GLU A 483 -16.18 -11.37 68.40
C GLU A 483 -16.73 -12.22 69.56
N ASN A 484 -17.08 -13.48 69.30
CA ASN A 484 -17.51 -14.41 70.34
C ASN A 484 -16.36 -14.77 71.30
N ASP A 485 -15.15 -15.02 70.78
CA ASP A 485 -13.97 -15.27 71.62
C ASP A 485 -13.65 -14.06 72.52
N ILE A 486 -13.75 -12.84 71.99
CA ILE A 486 -13.62 -11.59 72.75
C ILE A 486 -14.70 -11.49 73.84
N LYS A 487 -15.97 -11.81 73.54
CA LYS A 487 -17.05 -11.86 74.54
C LYS A 487 -16.75 -12.87 75.65
N THR A 488 -16.28 -14.08 75.30
CA THR A 488 -15.90 -15.10 76.29
C THR A 488 -14.69 -14.69 77.13
N LEU A 489 -13.67 -14.06 76.53
CA LEU A 489 -12.52 -13.51 77.25
C LEU A 489 -12.94 -12.37 78.18
N LYS A 490 -13.88 -11.51 77.78
CA LYS A 490 -14.45 -10.48 78.64
C LYS A 490 -15.14 -11.10 79.86
N THR A 491 -16.08 -12.03 79.67
CA THR A 491 -16.76 -12.72 80.79
C THR A 491 -15.77 -13.39 81.75
N ARG A 492 -14.70 -14.00 81.23
CA ARG A 492 -13.62 -14.56 82.06
C ARG A 492 -12.85 -13.49 82.83
N THR A 493 -12.61 -12.32 82.24
CA THR A 493 -11.96 -11.17 82.87
C THR A 493 -12.82 -10.59 83.98
N ASP A 494 -14.11 -10.31 83.70
CA ASP A 494 -15.09 -9.84 84.68
C ASP A 494 -15.20 -10.82 85.87
N THR A 495 -15.15 -12.13 85.60
CA THR A 495 -15.14 -13.18 86.63
C THR A 495 -13.85 -13.18 87.46
N LEU A 496 -12.69 -12.97 86.83
CA LEU A 496 -11.40 -12.87 87.53
C LEU A 496 -11.32 -11.61 88.39
N GLU A 497 -11.82 -10.48 87.90
CA GLU A 497 -11.91 -9.22 88.64
C GLU A 497 -12.82 -9.36 89.87
N SER A 498 -13.99 -9.99 89.72
CA SER A 498 -14.88 -10.33 90.84
C SER A 498 -14.20 -11.22 91.89
N ARG A 499 -13.50 -12.27 91.46
CA ARG A 499 -12.71 -13.15 92.35
C ARG A 499 -11.56 -12.42 93.04
N LEU A 500 -10.88 -11.51 92.35
CA LEU A 500 -9.81 -10.69 92.90
C LEU A 500 -10.36 -9.74 93.96
N ASN A 501 -11.45 -9.04 93.67
CA ASN A 501 -12.11 -8.14 94.63
C ASN A 501 -12.63 -8.90 95.87
N ALA A 502 -13.18 -10.12 95.70
CA ALA A 502 -13.55 -10.98 96.83
C ALA A 502 -12.33 -11.41 97.65
N THR A 503 -11.20 -11.72 97.01
CA THR A 503 -9.93 -12.06 97.68
C THR A 503 -9.39 -10.85 98.46
N VAL A 504 -9.32 -9.67 97.84
CA VAL A 504 -8.92 -8.41 98.48
C VAL A 504 -9.81 -8.08 99.69
N THR A 505 -11.14 -8.21 99.54
CA THR A 505 -12.10 -8.01 100.64
C THR A 505 -11.90 -9.01 101.78
N ASN A 506 -11.57 -10.27 101.47
CA ASN A 506 -11.27 -11.27 102.47
C ASN A 506 -9.94 -10.99 103.19
N LEU A 507 -8.89 -10.55 102.48
CA LEU A 507 -7.62 -10.13 103.09
C LEU A 507 -7.80 -8.89 103.99
N ASP A 508 -8.53 -7.87 103.55
CA ASP A 508 -8.86 -6.70 104.36
C ASP A 508 -9.62 -7.11 105.64
N ARG A 509 -10.56 -8.06 105.55
CA ARG A 509 -11.23 -8.62 106.72
C ARG A 509 -10.27 -9.37 107.64
N TYR A 510 -9.39 -10.23 107.10
CA TYR A 510 -8.40 -10.95 107.90
C TYR A 510 -7.41 -10.02 108.60
N LEU A 511 -6.97 -8.95 107.94
CA LEU A 511 -6.14 -7.91 108.54
C LEU A 511 -6.87 -7.22 109.70
N LYS A 512 -8.13 -6.82 109.49
CA LYS A 512 -8.96 -6.21 110.55
C LYS A 512 -9.24 -7.16 111.72
N THR A 513 -9.47 -8.45 111.49
CA THR A 513 -9.64 -9.42 112.59
C THR A 513 -8.33 -9.69 113.31
N SER A 514 -7.20 -9.75 112.59
CA SER A 514 -5.87 -9.90 113.22
C SER A 514 -5.49 -8.67 114.06
N ASP A 515 -5.85 -7.47 113.60
CA ASP A 515 -5.67 -6.22 114.36
C ASP A 515 -6.57 -6.23 115.61
N LEU A 516 -7.85 -6.65 115.48
CA LEU A 516 -8.78 -6.82 116.60
C LEU A 516 -8.42 -7.93 117.59
N GLU A 517 -7.72 -9.00 117.17
CA GLU A 517 -7.24 -10.07 118.06
C GLU A 517 -5.91 -9.70 118.73
N THR A 518 -5.04 -8.95 118.04
CA THR A 518 -3.77 -8.49 118.63
C THR A 518 -3.97 -7.31 119.58
N GLN A 519 -4.94 -6.42 119.36
CA GLN A 519 -5.30 -5.33 120.28
C GLN A 519 -5.49 -5.80 121.73
N PRO A 520 -6.41 -6.71 122.10
CA PRO A 520 -6.58 -7.14 123.49
C PRO A 520 -5.38 -7.90 124.04
N VAL A 521 -4.54 -8.53 123.19
CA VAL A 521 -3.28 -9.13 123.63
C VAL A 521 -2.24 -8.06 123.94
N ILE A 522 -2.14 -7.00 123.13
CA ILE A 522 -1.28 -5.84 123.40
C ILE A 522 -1.76 -5.08 124.63
N THR A 523 -3.07 -4.86 124.79
CA THR A 523 -3.65 -4.26 126.01
C THR A 523 -3.40 -5.15 127.23
N ASN A 524 -3.62 -6.46 127.15
CA ASN A 524 -3.35 -7.37 128.27
C ASN A 524 -1.85 -7.48 128.61
N LEU A 525 -0.95 -7.45 127.63
CA LEU A 525 0.49 -7.31 127.89
C LEU A 525 0.84 -5.94 128.47
N SER A 526 0.22 -4.86 128.00
CA SER A 526 0.43 -3.51 128.54
C SER A 526 -0.08 -3.40 129.98
N ASP A 527 -1.23 -3.97 130.29
CA ASP A 527 -1.82 -4.04 131.63
C ASP A 527 -0.97 -4.95 132.53
N ARG A 528 -0.51 -6.11 132.05
CA ARG A 528 0.41 -6.98 132.81
C ARG A 528 1.79 -6.35 132.98
N VAL A 529 2.29 -5.58 132.03
CA VAL A 529 3.55 -4.81 132.19
C VAL A 529 3.34 -3.66 133.18
N ALA A 530 2.21 -2.97 133.14
CA ALA A 530 1.86 -1.95 134.13
C ALA A 530 1.66 -2.55 135.54
N GLU A 531 1.06 -3.73 135.65
CA GLU A 531 0.84 -4.43 136.92
C GLU A 531 2.12 -5.08 137.46
N ILE A 532 3.00 -5.61 136.60
CA ILE A 532 4.36 -6.02 136.98
C ILE A 532 5.18 -4.80 137.41
N ASN A 533 5.10 -3.68 136.70
CA ASN A 533 5.83 -2.46 137.05
C ASN A 533 5.30 -1.85 138.37
N LYS A 534 4.00 -2.00 138.66
CA LYS A 534 3.40 -1.59 139.94
C LYS A 534 3.77 -2.53 141.09
N THR A 535 3.67 -3.85 140.90
CA THR A 535 4.05 -4.85 141.93
C THR A 535 5.55 -4.93 142.19
N THR A 536 6.40 -4.58 141.22
CA THR A 536 7.86 -4.52 141.39
C THR A 536 8.31 -3.23 142.08
N VAL A 537 7.52 -2.15 142.04
CA VAL A 537 7.85 -0.85 142.66
C VAL A 537 7.28 -0.72 144.08
N ASP A 538 6.09 -1.26 144.38
CA ASP A 538 5.43 -1.09 145.69
C ASP A 538 5.75 -2.20 146.73
N ALA A 539 6.38 -3.33 146.33
CA ALA A 539 6.62 -4.48 147.23
C ALA A 539 8.03 -4.56 147.85
N ALA A 540 8.80 -3.48 147.82
CA ALA A 540 10.17 -3.42 148.34
C ALA A 540 10.29 -2.98 149.81
N SER A 541 9.42 -3.45 150.72
CA SER A 541 9.78 -3.49 152.16
C SER A 541 8.90 -4.40 153.05
N LYS A 542 9.52 -5.52 153.46
CA LYS A 542 9.53 -6.07 154.84
C LYS A 542 8.33 -6.92 155.30
N SER A 543 8.65 -8.09 155.88
CA SER A 543 7.76 -9.24 156.21
C SER A 543 7.27 -9.98 154.94
N ASP A 544 7.63 -11.23 154.65
CA ASP A 544 8.04 -12.33 155.53
C ASP A 544 9.23 -13.14 154.96
N VAL A 545 10.40 -13.11 155.63
CA VAL A 545 11.57 -13.93 155.27
C VAL A 545 11.68 -15.21 156.12
N GLU A 546 10.95 -15.33 157.24
CA GLU A 546 11.17 -16.42 158.22
C GLU A 546 9.92 -17.21 158.65
N THR A 547 8.77 -17.08 157.96
CA THR A 547 7.64 -18.04 158.11
C THR A 547 6.97 -18.23 156.75
N LEU A 548 7.21 -19.29 155.99
CA LEU A 548 6.53 -20.58 156.20
C LEU A 548 7.34 -21.74 155.58
N GLN A 549 8.51 -22.05 156.14
CA GLN A 549 9.26 -23.29 155.90
C GLN A 549 8.54 -24.54 156.50
N LYS A 550 7.20 -24.60 156.41
CA LYS A 550 6.39 -25.65 157.05
C LYS A 550 4.97 -25.84 156.51
N LYS A 551 4.79 -25.81 155.19
CA LYS A 551 3.81 -26.71 154.54
C LYS A 551 4.49 -27.54 153.44
N LEU A 552 4.57 -28.85 153.73
CA LEU A 552 5.04 -29.90 152.84
C LEU A 552 4.26 -29.84 151.50
N GLN A 553 4.88 -29.99 150.33
CA GLN A 553 5.56 -31.17 149.78
C GLN A 553 4.56 -32.32 149.44
N PRO A 554 4.82 -33.11 148.37
CA PRO A 554 3.81 -33.45 147.34
C PRO A 554 3.47 -34.96 147.27
N TRP A 555 2.79 -35.44 146.20
CA TRP A 555 3.22 -36.60 145.35
C TRP A 555 2.20 -37.09 144.30
N LEU A 556 2.72 -37.65 143.17
CA LEU A 556 2.15 -38.58 142.15
C LEU A 556 0.92 -38.12 141.30
N ILE A 557 0.93 -38.08 139.96
CA ILE A 557 1.10 -39.07 138.84
C ILE A 557 -0.19 -39.87 138.49
N PHE A 558 -0.43 -40.05 137.17
CA PHE A 558 -1.45 -40.83 136.40
C PHE A 558 -2.85 -40.17 136.17
N SER A 559 -3.64 -40.40 135.08
CA SER A 559 -3.34 -40.76 133.65
C SER A 559 -4.59 -41.06 132.78
N VAL A 560 -4.43 -41.03 131.44
CA VAL A 560 -5.10 -41.78 130.31
C VAL A 560 -6.65 -41.72 130.12
N ILE A 561 -7.05 -41.83 128.82
CA ILE A 561 -8.31 -42.32 128.18
C ILE A 561 -9.06 -41.22 127.41
N SER A 562 -9.51 -41.36 126.14
CA SER A 562 -9.15 -42.23 124.97
C SER A 562 -9.82 -41.63 123.69
N GLY A 563 -9.61 -42.08 122.43
CA GLY A 563 -8.80 -43.17 121.89
C GLY A 563 -8.76 -43.24 120.33
N LEU A 564 -7.94 -44.17 119.83
CA LEU A 564 -8.16 -45.18 118.75
C LEU A 564 -9.37 -45.02 117.79
N ALA A 565 -9.34 -45.42 116.50
CA ALA A 565 -8.30 -46.02 115.64
C ALA A 565 -8.73 -45.98 114.14
N GLY A 566 -7.81 -46.27 113.21
CA GLY A 566 -8.13 -46.50 111.79
C GLY A 566 -6.90 -46.75 110.91
N LEU A 567 -6.70 -47.99 110.45
CA LEU A 567 -5.55 -48.44 109.64
C LEU A 567 -5.91 -48.55 108.14
N GLY A 568 -4.94 -48.30 107.25
CA GLY A 568 -4.60 -49.29 106.21
C GLY A 568 -4.76 -48.98 104.69
N VAL A 569 -3.62 -48.96 103.99
CA VAL A 569 -3.31 -49.70 102.72
C VAL A 569 -3.88 -49.22 101.35
N ALA A 570 -3.00 -48.52 100.61
CA ALA A 570 -2.44 -48.80 99.25
C ALA A 570 -3.24 -48.76 97.91
N ILE A 571 -2.43 -48.74 96.81
CA ILE A 571 -2.70 -48.86 95.35
C ILE A 571 -3.21 -47.54 94.69
N TYR A 572 -2.53 -46.81 93.81
CA TYR A 572 -1.63 -47.03 92.64
C TYR A 572 -2.35 -46.87 91.27
N VAL A 573 -1.97 -45.79 90.58
CA VAL A 573 -1.80 -45.53 89.12
C VAL A 573 -2.57 -46.37 88.07
N LEU A 574 -3.06 -45.67 87.01
CA LEU A 574 -3.35 -46.06 85.60
C LEU A 574 -4.72 -45.45 85.16
N ILE A 575 -5.03 -44.90 83.96
CA ILE A 575 -4.39 -44.59 82.65
C ILE A 575 -5.03 -43.26 82.15
N ALA A 576 -4.43 -42.29 81.45
CA ALA A 576 -3.03 -41.84 81.28
C ALA A 576 -3.00 -40.36 80.79
N GLY A 577 -2.61 -40.08 79.52
CA GLY A 577 -2.54 -38.73 78.92
C GLY A 577 -2.71 -38.73 77.37
N PRO A 578 -1.90 -37.97 76.60
CA PRO A 578 -2.42 -36.82 75.83
C PRO A 578 -2.05 -36.79 74.32
N ILE A 579 -2.34 -35.65 73.64
CA ILE A 579 -1.95 -35.25 72.25
C ILE A 579 -2.87 -35.89 71.18
N SER A 580 -3.40 -35.20 70.16
CA SER A 580 -2.93 -34.00 69.41
C SER A 580 -3.96 -32.87 69.32
#